data_AF-A0A961TQ76-F1
#
_entry.id   AF-A0A961TQ76-F1
#
_cell.length_a   1.000
_cell.length_b   1.000
_cell.length_c   1.000
_cell.angle_alpha   90.00
_cell.angle_beta   90.00
_cell.angle_gamma   90.00
#
_symmetry.space_group_name_H-M   'P 1'
#
loop_
_entity.id
_entity.type
_entity.pdbx_description
1 polymer ?
#
loop_
_entity_poly.entity_id
_entity_poly.type
_entity_poly.pdbx_seq_one_letter_code
_entity_poly.pdbx_strand_id
1 'polypeptide(L)' 'MATIGTFTRQENGAGFTGAVKTLTLNVKAKFVPSEGESERGPDFRIFAGATEFGAAWKKTARETGREYLSVKLDDPSF' A
#
# COMPACT_ATOMS: atom_id res chain seq x y z
N MET A 1 -15.13 10.23 4.83
CA MET A 1 -13.82 9.91 4.22
C MET A 1 -14.11 9.06 2.98
N ALA A 2 -13.49 9.35 1.84
CA ALA A 2 -13.77 8.60 0.61
C ALA A 2 -12.92 7.34 0.55
N THR A 3 -13.54 6.19 0.27
CA THR A 3 -12.83 4.94 0.03
C THR A 3 -12.41 4.90 -1.44
N ILE A 4 -11.12 5.08 -1.70
CA ILE A 4 -10.54 5.01 -3.04
C ILE A 4 -9.93 3.64 -3.35
N GLY A 5 -10.08 2.66 -2.47
CA GLY A 5 -9.55 1.32 -2.71
C GLY A 5 -9.98 0.32 -1.65
N THR A 6 -9.99 -0.94 -2.05
CA THR A 6 -10.28 -2.07 -1.15
C THR A 6 -9.27 -3.16 -1.42
N PHE A 7 -8.71 -3.69 -0.33
CA PHE A 7 -7.62 -4.64 -0.37
C PHE A 7 -7.93 -5.85 0.51
N THR A 8 -7.56 -7.02 0.02
CA THR A 8 -7.66 -8.29 0.73
C THR A 8 -6.27 -8.79 1.04
N ARG A 9 -6.05 -9.22 2.28
CA ARG A 9 -4.81 -9.87 2.70
C ARG A 9 -4.70 -11.22 1.98
N GLN A 10 -3.53 -11.51 1.41
CA GLN A 10 -3.30 -12.81 0.79
C GLN A 10 -3.15 -13.90 1.86
N GLU A 11 -3.65 -15.10 1.56
CA GLU A 11 -3.70 -16.25 2.50
C GLU A 11 -2.30 -16.68 2.97
N ASN A 12 -1.29 -16.53 2.13
CA ASN A 12 0.10 -16.85 2.44
C ASN A 12 0.82 -15.75 3.26
N GLY A 13 0.12 -14.69 3.67
CA GLY A 13 0.73 -13.57 4.39
C GLY A 13 1.66 -12.69 3.55
N ALA A 14 1.78 -12.94 2.23
CA ALA A 14 2.69 -12.23 1.32
C ALA A 14 2.20 -10.83 0.91
N GLY A 15 1.41 -10.16 1.76
CA GLY A 15 0.90 -8.81 1.57
C GLY A 15 -0.58 -8.75 1.18
N PHE A 16 -0.93 -7.77 0.34
CA PHE A 16 -2.32 -7.41 0.05
C PHE A 16 -2.55 -7.25 -1.45
N THR A 17 -3.76 -7.55 -1.92
CA THR A 17 -4.17 -7.33 -3.31
C THR A 17 -5.50 -6.62 -3.36
N GLY A 18 -5.68 -5.75 -4.33
CA GLY A 18 -6.87 -4.92 -4.43
C GLY A 18 -6.84 -4.01 -5.63
N ALA A 19 -7.59 -2.91 -5.54
CA ALA A 19 -7.59 -1.87 -6.54
C ALA A 19 -7.63 -0.48 -5.91
N VAL A 20 -7.03 0.48 -6.61
CA VAL A 20 -7.15 1.92 -6.31
C VAL A 20 -7.93 2.57 -7.44
N LYS A 21 -8.99 3.28 -7.08
CA LYS A 21 -9.85 4.04 -7.97
C LYS A 21 -10.00 5.47 -7.48
N THR A 22 -9.40 6.40 -8.22
CA THR A 22 -9.61 7.84 -8.05
C THR A 22 -10.49 8.36 -9.20
N LEU A 23 -10.60 9.69 -9.35
CA LEU A 23 -11.35 10.28 -10.46
C LEU A 23 -10.71 9.97 -11.83
N THR A 24 -9.40 9.77 -11.88
CA THR A 24 -8.63 9.57 -13.13
C THR A 24 -7.85 8.26 -13.17
N LEU A 25 -7.63 7.61 -12.02
CA LEU A 25 -6.88 6.36 -11.90
C LEU A 25 -7.84 5.20 -11.61
N ASN A 26 -7.66 4.06 -12.28
CA ASN A 26 -8.33 2.80 -11.93
C ASN A 26 -7.38 1.62 -12.18
N VAL A 27 -6.65 1.22 -11.14
CA VAL A 27 -5.58 0.22 -11.26
C VAL A 27 -5.72 -0.89 -10.23
N LYS A 28 -5.41 -2.12 -10.64
CA LYS A 28 -5.16 -3.21 -9.71
C LYS A 28 -3.81 -2.99 -9.06
N ALA A 29 -3.75 -3.11 -7.75
CA ALA A 29 -2.56 -2.88 -6.96
C ALA A 29 -2.26 -4.05 -6.04
N LYS A 30 -0.97 -4.37 -5.90
CA LYS A 30 -0.46 -5.36 -4.96
C LYS A 30 0.55 -4.73 -4.02
N PHE A 31 0.42 -5.05 -2.74
CA PHE A 31 1.37 -4.72 -1.68
C PHE A 31 2.28 -5.93 -1.53
N VAL A 32 3.55 -5.75 -1.82
CA VAL A 32 4.57 -6.80 -1.73
C VAL A 32 5.47 -6.47 -0.54
N PRO A 33 5.69 -7.38 0.42
CA PRO A 33 6.60 -7.15 1.53
C PRO A 33 7.97 -6.73 1.02
N SER A 34 8.54 -5.70 1.64
CA SER A 34 9.92 -5.30 1.38
C SER A 34 10.77 -5.80 2.54
N GLU A 35 11.75 -6.65 2.26
CA GLU A 35 12.78 -6.99 3.23
C GLU A 35 13.78 -5.83 3.26
N GLY A 36 13.91 -5.18 4.41
CA GLY A 36 14.40 -3.80 4.51
C GLY A 36 15.84 -3.58 4.06
N GLU A 37 16.04 -2.59 3.19
CA GLU A 37 17.35 -1.97 2.91
C GLU A 37 17.81 -1.02 4.04
N SER A 38 16.92 -0.66 4.99
CA SER A 38 17.20 0.18 6.17
C SER A 38 16.03 0.21 7.16
N GLU A 39 16.28 0.60 8.43
CA GLU A 39 15.26 0.69 9.52
C GLU A 39 14.12 1.70 9.21
N ARG A 40 14.36 2.64 8.30
CA ARG A 40 13.36 3.62 7.83
C ARG A 40 12.71 3.24 6.49
N GLY A 41 13.08 2.09 5.95
CA GLY A 41 12.53 1.58 4.70
C GLY A 41 11.04 1.23 4.81
N PRO A 42 10.35 1.06 3.68
CA PRO A 42 8.96 0.65 3.68
C PRO A 42 8.79 -0.82 4.11
N ASP A 43 7.67 -1.13 4.77
CA ASP A 43 7.25 -2.52 5.03
C ASP A 43 6.72 -3.20 3.77
N PHE A 44 6.10 -2.42 2.87
CA PHE A 44 5.56 -2.90 1.62
C PHE A 44 5.88 -1.94 0.47
N ARG A 45 6.20 -2.51 -0.69
CA ARG A 45 6.21 -1.81 -1.97
C ARG A 45 4.91 -2.08 -2.73
N ILE A 46 4.40 -1.08 -3.43
CA ILE A 46 3.09 -1.13 -4.09
C ILE A 46 3.28 -1.12 -5.60
N PHE A 47 2.71 -2.12 -6.25
CA PHE A 47 2.87 -2.34 -7.69
C PHE A 47 1.54 -2.37 -8.43
N ALA A 48 1.52 -1.77 -9.62
CA ALA A 48 0.52 -1.96 -10.64
C ALA A 48 1.15 -2.80 -11.77
N GLY A 49 0.83 -4.09 -11.80
CA GLY A 49 1.53 -5.03 -12.68
C GLY A 49 3.01 -5.16 -12.29
N ALA A 50 3.89 -4.70 -13.18
CA ALA A 50 5.35 -4.68 -12.99
C ALA A 50 5.88 -3.31 -12.51
N THR A 51 5.05 -2.25 -12.55
CA THR A 51 5.46 -0.89 -12.21
C THR A 51 5.27 -0.64 -10.71
N GLU A 52 6.34 -0.27 -10.02
CA GLU A 52 6.28 0.25 -8.65
C GLU A 52 5.75 1.69 -8.68
N PHE A 53 4.76 2.01 -7.86
CA PHE A 53 4.14 3.35 -7.82
C PHE A 53 3.81 3.81 -6.40
N GLY A 54 4.37 3.15 -5.39
CA GLY A 54 4.10 3.54 -4.02
C GLY A 54 4.74 2.62 -2.99
N ALA A 55 4.55 3.01 -1.73
CA ALA A 55 5.11 2.34 -0.59
C ALA A 55 4.17 2.46 0.62
N ALA A 56 4.31 1.52 1.57
CA ALA A 56 3.56 1.54 2.82
C ALA A 56 4.42 1.17 4.03
N TRP A 57 4.08 1.77 5.17
CA TRP A 57 4.71 1.54 6.47
C TRP A 57 3.66 1.15 7.50
N LYS A 58 3.96 0.15 8.32
CA LYS A 58 3.14 -0.19 9.48
C LYS A 58 3.28 0.90 10.53
N LYS A 59 2.15 1.37 11.01
CA LYS A 59 2.08 2.35 12.10
C LYS A 59 0.99 1.96 13.08
N THR A 60 1.15 2.45 14.30
CA THR A 60 0.17 2.31 15.37
C THR A 60 -0.40 3.67 15.70
N ALA A 61 -1.73 3.81 15.67
CA ALA A 61 -2.39 5.06 16.00
C ALA A 61 -2.19 5.38 17.48
N ARG A 62 -1.68 6.58 17.79
CA ARG A 62 -1.32 6.98 19.16
C ARG A 62 -2.51 6.97 20.12
N GLU A 63 -3.69 7.35 19.63
CA GLU A 63 -4.89 7.52 20.45
C GLU A 63 -5.66 6.21 20.64
N THR A 64 -5.72 5.35 19.61
CA THR A 64 -6.56 4.15 19.62
C THR A 64 -5.79 2.84 19.69
N GLY A 65 -4.46 2.88 19.57
CA GLY A 65 -3.60 1.68 19.53
C GLY A 65 -3.82 0.79 18.30
N ARG A 66 -4.60 1.23 17.31
CA ARG A 66 -4.93 0.42 16.13
C ARG A 66 -3.78 0.42 15.15
N GLU A 67 -3.42 -0.76 14.65
CA GLU A 67 -2.47 -0.92 13.56
C GLU A 67 -3.08 -0.47 12.24
N TYR A 68 -2.31 0.26 11.44
CA TYR A 68 -2.69 0.68 10.10
C TYR A 68 -1.45 0.77 9.21
N LEU A 69 -1.69 0.78 7.89
CA LEU A 69 -0.65 1.08 6.92
C LEU A 69 -0.73 2.56 6.54
N SER A 70 0.36 3.28 6.77
CA SER A 70 0.59 4.61 6.22
C SER A 70 1.05 4.42 4.77
N VAL A 71 0.23 4.83 3.80
CA VAL A 71 0.49 4.60 2.38
C VAL A 71 0.89 5.90 1.69
N LYS A 72 1.92 5.85 0.84
CA LYS A 72 2.28 6.89 -0.11
C LYS A 72 2.18 6.32 -1.52
N LEU A 73 1.42 6.99 -2.38
CA LEU A 73 1.29 6.66 -3.80
C LEU A 73 1.90 7.82 -4.60
N ASP A 74 2.77 7.48 -5.53
CA ASP A 74 3.43 8.41 -6.43
C ASP A 74 3.00 8.02 -7.86
N ASP A 75 2.06 8.77 -8.42
CA ASP A 75 1.58 8.58 -9.78
C ASP A 75 2.26 9.60 -10.71
N PRO A 76 3.01 9.17 -11.73
CA PRO A 76 3.74 10.07 -12.62
C PRO A 76 2.85 10.85 -13.60
N SER A 77 1.54 10.61 -13.62
CA SER A 77 0.59 11.37 -14.43
C SER A 77 -0.01 12.58 -13.69
N PHE A 78 0.39 12.80 -12.42
CA PHE A 78 0.06 13.96 -11.58
C PHE A 78 1.23 14.92 -11.39
#